data_AF-A0A9P5W6J0-F1
#
_entry.id   AF-A0A9P5W6J0-F1
#
_cell.length_a   1.000
_cell.length_b   1.000
_cell.length_c   1.000
_cell.angle_alpha   90.00
_cell.angle_beta   90.00
_cell.angle_gamma   90.00
#
_symmetry.space_group_name_H-M   'P 1'
#
loop_
_entity.id
_entity.type
_entity.pdbx_description
1 polymer ?
#
loop_
_entity_poly.entity_id
_entity_poly.type
_entity_poly.pdbx_seq_one_letter_code
_entity_poly.pdbx_strand_id
1 'polypeptide(L)'
;MSKCPDAMKCEEVFSKVFQVEDLPPVDPLLSYIGSIERKTTTSTSISSPGDITGAQGGSALIGTTSTTTTTTVTCKHGPLECAGNTQQLCFKKYFSDYRVWVPFVITMNSWHPVRIGDPNYAREVAERVVKDSDLDNSSVAYQLDKVDECSKGQEGFDLLVESFEHTIHHGVGTSCTVFIDDEKRCVIDGGVWRECPEGSTVADFVRSIKEAALGATRNLMPRRLLRWLSISIDS
;
A
#
# COMPACT_ATOMS: atom_id res chain seq x y z
N MET A 1 1.34 8.84 -1.76
CA MET A 1 0.18 9.77 -1.66
C MET A 1 -0.40 9.94 -3.06
N SER A 2 -1.61 9.46 -3.35
CA SER A 2 -2.14 9.41 -4.73
C SER A 2 -2.30 10.78 -5.41
N LYS A 3 -2.61 11.84 -4.66
CA LYS A 3 -2.73 13.21 -5.21
C LYS A 3 -1.44 14.04 -5.14
N CYS A 4 -0.31 13.44 -4.75
CA CYS A 4 0.95 14.16 -4.58
C CYS A 4 1.73 14.26 -5.89
N PRO A 5 2.13 15.46 -6.35
CA PRO A 5 2.88 15.61 -7.59
C PRO A 5 4.27 14.96 -7.55
N ASP A 6 4.88 14.88 -6.37
CA ASP A 6 6.17 14.22 -6.17
C ASP A 6 6.05 12.69 -6.29
N ALA A 7 4.89 12.12 -5.97
CA ALA A 7 4.63 10.70 -6.21
C ALA A 7 4.64 10.38 -7.71
N MET A 8 3.99 11.20 -8.55
CA MET A 8 3.96 11.00 -10.00
C MET A 8 5.37 10.95 -10.63
N LYS A 9 6.31 11.78 -10.17
CA LYS A 9 7.69 11.75 -10.66
C LYS A 9 8.41 10.44 -10.32
N CYS A 10 8.15 9.92 -9.13
CA CYS A 10 8.68 8.65 -8.66
C CYS A 10 8.12 7.50 -9.49
N GLU A 11 6.80 7.50 -9.67
CA GLU A 11 6.04 6.55 -10.48
C GLU A 11 6.54 6.52 -11.93
N GLU A 12 6.81 7.68 -12.54
CA GLU A 12 7.36 7.75 -13.90
C GLU A 12 8.74 7.07 -14.00
N VAL A 13 9.62 7.27 -13.03
CA VAL A 13 10.93 6.62 -13.01
C VAL A 13 10.78 5.11 -12.81
N PHE A 14 10.01 4.67 -11.83
CA PHE A 14 9.84 3.26 -11.52
C PHE A 14 9.08 2.49 -12.60
N SER A 15 8.19 3.16 -13.35
CA SER A 15 7.58 2.57 -14.54
C SER A 15 8.61 2.08 -15.55
N LYS A 16 9.73 2.80 -15.69
CA LYS A 16 10.84 2.47 -16.59
C LYS A 16 11.78 1.45 -15.96
N VAL A 17 12.04 1.53 -14.65
CA VAL A 17 12.84 0.54 -13.91
C VAL A 17 12.27 -0.86 -14.07
N PHE A 18 10.95 -1.02 -13.90
CA PHE A 18 10.27 -2.32 -13.98
C PHE A 18 10.19 -2.91 -15.40
N GLN A 19 10.57 -2.15 -16.42
CA GLN A 19 10.60 -2.59 -17.82
C GLN A 19 12.00 -3.01 -18.29
N VAL A 20 13.01 -2.93 -17.43
CA VAL A 20 14.38 -3.33 -17.79
C VAL A 20 14.46 -4.86 -17.91
N GLU A 21 14.93 -5.34 -19.07
CA GLU A 21 14.94 -6.76 -19.46
C GLU A 21 15.72 -7.66 -18.49
N ASP A 22 16.83 -7.15 -17.94
CA ASP A 22 17.71 -7.89 -17.03
C ASP A 22 17.53 -7.51 -15.55
N LEU A 23 16.35 -6.99 -15.19
CA LEU A 23 15.99 -6.73 -13.79
C LEU A 23 15.80 -8.08 -13.06
N PRO A 24 16.42 -8.29 -11.88
CA PRO A 24 16.15 -9.49 -11.09
C PRO A 24 14.68 -9.51 -10.63
N PRO A 25 14.15 -10.67 -10.20
CA PRO A 25 12.80 -10.75 -9.64
C PRO A 25 12.61 -9.74 -8.50
N VAL A 26 11.49 -9.01 -8.55
CA VAL A 26 11.12 -8.00 -7.54
C VAL A 26 9.71 -8.27 -7.02
N ASP A 27 9.46 -7.92 -5.77
CA ASP A 27 8.14 -7.89 -5.15
C ASP A 27 7.85 -6.47 -4.63
N PRO A 28 7.43 -5.53 -5.50
CA PRO A 28 7.24 -4.16 -5.09
C PRO A 28 6.05 -4.01 -4.14
N LEU A 29 6.29 -3.27 -3.04
CA LEU A 29 5.27 -2.84 -2.10
C LEU A 29 4.87 -1.38 -2.38
N LEU A 30 3.59 -1.07 -2.15
CA LEU A 30 3.05 0.28 -2.23
C LEU A 30 2.40 0.64 -0.90
N SER A 31 2.78 1.78 -0.33
CA SER A 31 2.16 2.30 0.89
C SER A 31 1.96 3.81 0.79
N TYR A 32 0.98 4.30 1.54
CA TYR A 32 0.53 5.67 1.53
C TYR A 32 0.74 6.32 2.89
N ILE A 33 1.08 7.61 2.85
CA ILE A 33 1.23 8.45 4.03
C ILE A 33 -0.15 9.02 4.37
N GLY A 34 -0.49 8.99 5.66
CA GLY A 34 -1.62 9.67 6.25
C GLY A 34 -1.56 9.60 7.77
N SER A 35 -2.57 10.12 8.44
CA SER A 35 -2.68 10.08 9.90
C SER A 35 -3.82 9.19 10.35
N ILE A 36 -3.66 8.58 11.53
CA ILE A 36 -4.65 7.71 12.16
C ILE A 36 -4.99 8.29 13.53
N GLU A 37 -6.28 8.41 13.83
CA GLU A 37 -6.81 8.73 15.16
C GLU A 37 -7.69 7.57 15.64
N ARG A 38 -7.48 7.09 16.87
CA ARG A 38 -8.33 6.06 17.49
C ARG A 38 -8.98 6.64 18.75
N LYS A 39 -10.31 6.66 18.77
CA LYS A 39 -11.11 7.15 19.90
C LYS A 39 -11.91 6.01 20.51
N THR A 40 -11.64 5.70 21.77
CA THR A 40 -12.37 4.69 22.54
C THR A 40 -13.47 5.35 23.36
N THR A 41 -14.72 4.94 23.13
CA THR A 41 -15.89 5.40 23.87
C THR A 41 -16.46 4.24 24.67
N THR A 42 -16.64 4.44 25.97
CA THR A 42 -17.26 3.46 26.87
C THR A 42 -18.67 3.93 27.22
N SER A 43 -19.66 3.15 26.83
CA SER A 43 -21.07 3.42 27.12
C SER A 43 -21.58 2.39 28.11
N THR A 44 -22.20 2.83 29.20
CA THR A 44 -22.86 1.93 30.15
C THR A 44 -24.36 2.05 29.97
N SER A 45 -25.02 0.98 29.54
CA SER A 45 -26.47 0.88 29.52
C SER A 45 -26.94 0.13 30.76
N ILE A 46 -27.88 0.72 31.49
CA ILE A 46 -28.52 0.06 32.63
C ILE A 46 -29.89 -0.38 32.14
N SER A 47 -30.12 -1.69 32.07
CA SER A 47 -31.44 -2.24 31.79
C SER A 47 -32.18 -2.47 33.10
N SER A 48 -33.35 -1.83 33.27
CA SER A 48 -34.29 -2.22 34.32
C SER A 48 -34.84 -3.61 34.04
N PRO A 49 -35.08 -4.46 35.05
CA PRO A 49 -35.76 -5.72 34.84
C PRO A 49 -37.20 -5.42 34.36
N GLY A 50 -37.49 -5.76 33.11
CA GLY A 50 -38.87 -5.80 32.63
C GLY A 50 -39.63 -6.91 33.36
N ASP A 51 -40.90 -6.64 33.69
CA ASP A 51 -41.85 -7.48 34.42
C ASP A 51 -41.57 -9.00 34.39
N ILE A 52 -40.91 -9.50 35.45
CA ILE A 52 -40.99 -10.92 35.82
C ILE A 52 -41.95 -10.98 37.01
N THR A 53 -43.23 -11.20 36.71
CA THR A 53 -44.26 -11.44 37.71
C THR A 53 -44.03 -12.80 38.37
N GLY A 54 -43.28 -12.81 39.46
CA GLY A 54 -43.30 -13.90 40.43
C GLY A 54 -41.93 -14.38 40.88
N ALA A 55 -41.38 -13.74 41.92
CA ALA A 55 -40.78 -14.37 43.10
C ALA A 55 -39.94 -13.34 43.87
N GLN A 56 -40.01 -13.39 45.19
CA GLN A 56 -39.24 -12.55 46.11
C GLN A 56 -37.73 -12.80 45.99
N GLY A 57 -36.94 -11.73 45.88
CA GLY A 57 -35.50 -11.75 46.15
C GLY A 57 -34.65 -10.87 45.22
N GLY A 58 -34.31 -9.65 45.66
CA GLY A 58 -33.17 -8.84 45.19
C GLY A 58 -33.13 -8.43 43.71
N SER A 59 -33.68 -7.27 43.38
CA SER A 59 -33.50 -6.64 42.06
C SER A 59 -32.08 -6.05 41.94
N ALA A 60 -31.14 -6.82 41.38
CA ALA A 60 -29.83 -6.32 41.01
C ALA A 60 -29.93 -5.64 39.62
N LEU A 61 -29.61 -4.34 39.55
CA LEU A 61 -29.46 -3.64 38.28
C LEU A 61 -28.31 -4.28 37.49
N ILE A 62 -28.59 -4.78 36.29
CA ILE A 62 -27.55 -5.26 35.37
C ILE A 62 -27.13 -4.05 34.51
N GLY A 63 -25.97 -3.49 34.81
CA GLY A 63 -25.29 -2.52 33.95
C GLY A 63 -24.45 -3.27 32.90
N THR A 64 -24.76 -3.10 31.62
CA THR A 64 -23.91 -3.58 30.53
C THR A 64 -23.00 -2.45 30.09
N THR A 65 -21.69 -2.64 30.19
CA THR A 65 -20.71 -1.70 29.66
C THR A 65 -20.23 -2.18 28.30
N SER A 66 -20.45 -1.37 27.27
CA SER A 66 -19.94 -1.59 25.90
C SER A 66 -18.84 -0.59 25.59
N THR A 67 -17.69 -1.10 25.14
CA THR A 67 -16.56 -0.26 24.71
C THR A 67 -16.44 -0.35 23.19
N THR A 68 -16.46 0.80 22.52
CA THR A 68 -16.30 0.89 21.07
C THR A 68 -15.11 1.79 20.75
N THR A 69 -14.16 1.27 19.96
CA THR A 69 -13.07 2.07 19.40
C THR A 69 -13.41 2.45 17.96
N THR A 70 -13.43 3.75 17.67
CA THR A 70 -13.59 4.29 16.33
C THR A 70 -12.23 4.72 15.80
N THR A 71 -11.85 4.20 14.63
CA THR A 71 -10.65 4.62 13.91
C THR A 71 -11.03 5.62 12.82
N THR A 72 -10.33 6.74 12.76
CA THR A 72 -10.46 7.76 11.71
C THR A 72 -9.11 7.94 11.03
N VAL A 73 -9.13 8.13 9.72
CA VAL A 73 -7.93 8.37 8.91
C VAL A 73 -8.00 9.72 8.22
N THR A 74 -6.85 10.35 7.95
CA THR A 74 -6.81 11.63 7.24
C THR A 74 -5.64 11.67 6.25
N CYS A 75 -5.91 12.22 5.07
CA CYS A 75 -4.94 12.41 3.99
C CYS A 75 -4.65 13.89 3.77
N LYS A 76 -3.42 14.21 3.37
CA LYS A 76 -2.91 15.59 3.24
C LYS A 76 -3.68 16.42 2.20
N HIS A 77 -4.12 15.80 1.12
CA HIS A 77 -4.85 16.42 0.01
C HIS A 77 -6.36 16.14 0.07
N GLY A 78 -6.88 15.84 1.27
CA GLY A 78 -8.31 15.70 1.53
C GLY A 78 -8.88 14.30 1.27
N PRO A 79 -10.20 14.12 1.43
CA PRO A 79 -10.84 12.81 1.47
C PRO A 79 -10.75 12.05 0.13
N LEU A 80 -10.72 12.77 -1.00
CA LEU A 80 -10.56 12.15 -2.31
C LEU A 80 -9.19 11.49 -2.50
N GLU A 81 -8.15 11.98 -1.82
CA GLU A 81 -6.86 11.29 -1.78
C GLU A 81 -6.95 9.97 -1.01
N CYS A 82 -7.65 9.96 0.14
CA CYS A 82 -7.86 8.72 0.89
C CYS A 82 -8.64 7.69 0.06
N ALA A 83 -9.71 8.11 -0.60
CA ALA A 83 -10.46 7.25 -1.52
C ALA A 83 -9.56 6.72 -2.65
N GLY A 84 -8.71 7.58 -3.24
CA GLY A 84 -7.76 7.18 -4.28
C GLY A 84 -6.70 6.19 -3.78
N ASN A 85 -6.15 6.40 -2.59
CA ASN A 85 -5.19 5.48 -1.96
C ASN A 85 -5.86 4.10 -1.72
N THR A 86 -7.09 4.08 -1.19
CA THR A 86 -7.87 2.86 -0.99
C THR A 86 -8.12 2.12 -2.30
N GLN A 87 -8.54 2.82 -3.37
CA GLN A 87 -8.77 2.23 -4.69
C GLN A 87 -7.50 1.56 -5.24
N GLN A 88 -6.34 2.21 -5.09
CA GLN A 88 -5.04 1.67 -5.52
C GLN A 88 -4.60 0.45 -4.70
N LEU A 89 -4.80 0.47 -3.37
CA LEU A 89 -4.53 -0.69 -2.51
C LEU A 89 -5.43 -1.88 -2.85
N CYS A 90 -6.73 -1.64 -3.04
CA CYS A 90 -7.70 -2.67 -3.44
C CYS A 90 -7.36 -3.27 -4.81
N PHE A 91 -6.99 -2.43 -5.79
CA PHE A 91 -6.58 -2.93 -7.10
C PHE A 91 -5.35 -3.83 -6.99
N LYS A 92 -4.29 -3.40 -6.27
CA LYS A 92 -3.10 -4.23 -6.00
C LYS A 92 -3.44 -5.55 -5.30
N LYS A 93 -4.43 -5.55 -4.39
CA LYS A 93 -4.82 -6.76 -3.68
C LYS A 93 -5.39 -7.83 -4.61
N TYR A 94 -6.29 -7.44 -5.53
CA TYR A 94 -6.97 -8.39 -6.42
C TYR A 94 -6.22 -8.64 -7.73
N PHE A 95 -5.33 -7.72 -8.13
CA PHE A 95 -4.38 -7.86 -9.23
C PHE A 95 -2.96 -7.73 -8.69
N SER A 96 -2.44 -8.80 -8.08
CA SER A 96 -1.16 -8.78 -7.36
C SER A 96 0.09 -8.69 -8.24
N ASP A 97 -0.04 -9.01 -9.53
CA ASP A 97 1.04 -8.84 -10.49
C ASP A 97 1.35 -7.34 -10.67
N TYR A 98 2.56 -6.93 -10.31
CA TYR A 98 2.99 -5.53 -10.42
C TYR A 98 2.99 -5.02 -11.86
N ARG A 99 3.09 -5.91 -12.84
CA ARG A 99 2.97 -5.56 -14.26
C ARG A 99 1.56 -5.10 -14.61
N VAL A 100 0.57 -5.32 -13.73
CA VAL A 100 -0.81 -4.86 -13.87
C VAL A 100 -1.13 -3.73 -12.90
N TRP A 101 -0.85 -3.86 -11.60
CA TRP A 101 -1.24 -2.83 -10.64
C TRP A 101 -0.37 -1.56 -10.69
N VAL A 102 0.90 -1.64 -11.09
CA VAL A 102 1.73 -0.44 -11.25
C VAL A 102 1.19 0.46 -12.37
N PRO A 103 0.85 -0.05 -13.57
CA PRO A 103 0.14 0.73 -14.58
C PRO A 103 -1.18 1.35 -14.10
N PHE A 104 -1.94 0.66 -13.26
CA PHE A 104 -3.16 1.22 -12.66
C PHE A 104 -2.86 2.47 -11.82
N VAL A 105 -1.89 2.39 -10.91
CA VAL A 105 -1.47 3.51 -10.05
C VAL A 105 -1.00 4.69 -10.91
N ILE A 106 -0.10 4.44 -11.85
CA ILE A 106 0.46 5.48 -12.74
C ILE A 106 -0.65 6.15 -13.56
N THR A 107 -1.53 5.36 -14.16
CA THR A 107 -2.60 5.88 -15.03
C THR A 107 -3.61 6.69 -14.23
N MET A 108 -3.98 6.22 -13.05
CA MET A 108 -4.89 6.91 -12.15
C MET A 108 -4.31 8.26 -11.67
N ASN A 109 -3.01 8.32 -11.44
CA ASN A 109 -2.35 9.54 -10.96
C ASN A 109 -2.04 10.54 -12.09
N SER A 110 -1.88 10.08 -13.34
CA SER A 110 -1.43 10.93 -14.46
C SER A 110 -2.50 11.33 -15.47
N TRP A 111 -3.51 10.48 -15.75
CA TRP A 111 -4.42 10.71 -16.87
C TRP A 111 -5.46 11.80 -16.59
N HIS A 112 -6.18 11.70 -15.47
CA HIS A 112 -7.15 12.69 -15.02
C HIS A 112 -7.05 12.90 -13.49
N PRO A 113 -5.94 13.44 -12.98
CA PRO A 113 -5.64 13.50 -11.52
C PRO A 113 -6.71 14.19 -10.68
N VAL A 114 -7.47 15.12 -11.28
CA VAL A 114 -8.59 15.79 -10.63
C VAL A 114 -9.70 14.81 -10.19
N ARG A 115 -9.84 13.68 -10.89
CA ARG A 115 -10.82 12.63 -10.62
C ARG A 115 -10.32 11.54 -9.66
N ILE A 116 -9.08 11.58 -9.18
CA ILE A 116 -8.60 10.62 -8.16
C ILE A 116 -9.56 10.62 -6.97
N GLY A 117 -10.03 9.42 -6.59
CA GLY A 117 -11.04 9.19 -5.56
C GLY A 117 -12.46 8.97 -6.10
N ASP A 118 -12.75 9.33 -7.35
CA ASP A 118 -14.03 9.02 -8.02
C ASP A 118 -14.08 7.51 -8.36
N PRO A 119 -15.06 6.74 -7.83
CA PRO A 119 -15.20 5.31 -8.12
C PRO A 119 -15.35 5.00 -9.61
N ASN A 120 -16.06 5.85 -10.37
CA ASN A 120 -16.23 5.62 -11.81
C ASN A 120 -14.92 5.81 -12.57
N TYR A 121 -14.10 6.76 -12.12
CA TYR A 121 -12.77 6.97 -12.70
C TYR A 121 -11.84 5.79 -12.39
N ALA A 122 -11.85 5.30 -11.16
CA ALA A 122 -11.07 4.14 -10.77
C ALA A 122 -11.47 2.91 -11.61
N ARG A 123 -12.77 2.66 -11.80
CA ARG A 123 -13.26 1.57 -12.65
C ARG A 123 -12.83 1.74 -14.12
N GLU A 124 -12.97 2.93 -14.68
CA GLU A 124 -12.55 3.25 -16.05
C GLU A 124 -11.05 2.98 -16.28
N VAL A 125 -10.20 3.40 -15.32
CA VAL A 125 -8.75 3.15 -15.37
C VAL A 125 -8.45 1.66 -15.23
N ALA A 126 -9.14 0.97 -14.32
CA ALA A 126 -8.98 -0.46 -14.09
C ALA A 126 -9.28 -1.26 -15.36
N GLU A 127 -10.42 -1.00 -16.01
CA GLU A 127 -10.84 -1.64 -17.26
C GLU A 127 -9.85 -1.39 -18.41
N ARG A 128 -9.31 -0.18 -18.51
CA ARG A 128 -8.27 0.15 -19.49
C ARG A 128 -7.01 -0.70 -19.27
N VAL A 129 -6.50 -0.72 -18.03
CA VAL A 129 -5.24 -1.41 -17.72
C VAL A 129 -5.35 -2.92 -17.89
N VAL A 130 -6.44 -3.54 -17.44
CA VAL A 130 -6.61 -5.00 -17.60
C VAL A 130 -6.80 -5.39 -19.06
N LYS A 131 -7.44 -4.53 -19.88
CA LYS A 131 -7.59 -4.77 -21.31
C LYS A 131 -6.25 -4.78 -22.06
N ASP A 132 -5.30 -3.96 -21.60
CA ASP A 132 -3.96 -3.86 -22.19
C ASP A 132 -2.99 -4.89 -21.59
N SER A 133 -3.45 -5.76 -20.69
CA SER A 133 -2.64 -6.78 -20.01
C SER A 133 -2.86 -8.19 -20.58
N ASP A 134 -1.87 -9.07 -20.45
CA ASP A 134 -1.93 -10.48 -20.87
C ASP A 134 -2.71 -11.38 -19.87
N LEU A 135 -3.68 -10.83 -19.14
CA LEU A 135 -4.46 -11.58 -18.15
C LEU A 135 -5.45 -12.54 -18.82
N ASP A 136 -5.71 -13.66 -18.15
CA ASP A 136 -6.83 -14.54 -18.52
C ASP A 136 -8.16 -13.85 -18.24
N ASN A 137 -8.86 -13.51 -19.32
CA ASN A 137 -10.13 -12.79 -19.32
C ASN A 137 -11.24 -13.52 -18.54
N SER A 138 -11.10 -14.82 -18.26
CA SER A 138 -12.11 -15.62 -17.56
C SER A 138 -12.44 -15.12 -16.14
N SER A 139 -11.49 -14.44 -15.47
CA SER A 139 -11.63 -13.98 -14.08
C SER A 139 -11.62 -12.46 -13.91
N VAL A 140 -11.27 -11.70 -14.94
CA VAL A 140 -11.06 -10.24 -14.87
C VAL A 140 -12.32 -9.52 -14.39
N ALA A 141 -13.48 -9.83 -14.96
CA ALA A 141 -14.73 -9.17 -14.57
C ALA A 141 -15.04 -9.36 -13.08
N TYR A 142 -14.89 -10.59 -12.58
CA TYR A 142 -15.08 -10.91 -11.16
C TYR A 142 -14.07 -10.18 -10.26
N GLN A 143 -12.80 -10.11 -10.66
CA GLN A 143 -11.76 -9.40 -9.91
C GLN A 143 -12.03 -7.89 -9.86
N LEU A 144 -12.47 -7.28 -10.96
CA LEU A 144 -12.83 -5.86 -10.97
C LEU A 144 -13.99 -5.56 -10.03
N ASP A 145 -15.01 -6.42 -9.99
CA ASP A 145 -16.12 -6.27 -9.05
C ASP A 145 -15.66 -6.39 -7.59
N LYS A 146 -14.66 -7.25 -7.33
CA LYS A 146 -14.01 -7.35 -6.01
C LYS A 146 -13.22 -6.10 -5.65
N VAL A 147 -12.54 -5.46 -6.61
CA VAL A 147 -11.89 -4.18 -6.40
C VAL A 147 -12.91 -3.11 -5.99
N ASP A 148 -14.06 -3.06 -6.67
CA ASP A 148 -15.12 -2.09 -6.36
C ASP A 148 -15.75 -2.35 -4.97
N GLU A 149 -15.97 -3.62 -4.61
CA GLU A 149 -16.43 -4.03 -3.28
C GLU A 149 -15.44 -3.67 -2.17
N CYS A 150 -14.16 -3.94 -2.39
CA CYS A 150 -13.09 -3.58 -1.46
C CYS A 150 -13.02 -2.07 -1.28
N SER A 151 -13.06 -1.31 -2.37
CA SER A 151 -12.84 0.15 -2.36
C SER A 151 -13.91 0.92 -1.59
N LYS A 152 -15.13 0.37 -1.50
CA LYS A 152 -16.26 0.96 -0.75
C LYS A 152 -16.47 0.35 0.64
N GLY A 153 -15.73 -0.70 0.97
CA GLY A 153 -16.00 -1.57 2.12
C GLY A 153 -14.97 -1.47 3.23
N GLN A 154 -15.21 -2.25 4.29
CA GLN A 154 -14.31 -2.35 5.44
C GLN A 154 -12.93 -2.86 5.04
N GLU A 155 -12.86 -3.79 4.07
CA GLU A 155 -11.58 -4.31 3.57
C GLU A 155 -10.66 -3.21 3.05
N GLY A 156 -11.17 -2.29 2.21
CA GLY A 156 -10.38 -1.18 1.68
C GLY A 156 -9.99 -0.17 2.76
N PHE A 157 -10.83 0.00 3.79
CA PHE A 157 -10.49 0.82 4.95
C PHE A 157 -9.36 0.20 5.77
N ASP A 158 -9.42 -1.11 6.03
CA ASP A 158 -8.40 -1.84 6.79
C ASP A 158 -7.05 -1.80 6.06
N LEU A 159 -7.04 -2.01 4.73
CA LEU A 159 -5.84 -1.86 3.91
C LEU A 159 -5.24 -0.46 4.00
N LEU A 160 -6.09 0.58 4.03
CA LEU A 160 -5.63 1.96 4.15
C LEU A 160 -5.00 2.23 5.52
N VAL A 161 -5.60 1.71 6.59
CA VAL A 161 -5.05 1.79 7.96
C VAL A 161 -3.70 1.07 8.03
N GLU A 162 -3.61 -0.17 7.55
CA GLU A 162 -2.36 -0.95 7.52
C GLU A 162 -1.27 -0.21 6.74
N SER A 163 -1.62 0.34 5.57
CA SER A 163 -0.71 1.16 4.77
C SER A 163 -0.19 2.39 5.53
N PHE A 164 -1.04 3.05 6.31
CA PHE A 164 -0.64 4.22 7.10
C PHE A 164 0.24 3.81 8.28
N GLU A 165 -0.11 2.73 8.98
CA GLU A 165 0.74 2.16 10.04
C GLU A 165 2.12 1.77 9.51
N HIS A 166 2.18 1.18 8.32
CA HIS A 166 3.43 0.81 7.66
C HIS A 166 4.35 2.03 7.42
N THR A 167 3.80 3.13 6.88
CA THR A 167 4.60 4.35 6.64
C THR A 167 5.00 5.06 7.93
N ILE A 168 4.13 5.07 8.95
CA ILE A 168 4.44 5.62 10.29
C ILE A 168 5.56 4.81 10.95
N HIS A 169 5.50 3.49 10.90
CA HIS A 169 6.50 2.59 11.47
C HIS A 169 7.90 2.83 10.87
N HIS A 170 7.95 3.08 9.56
CA HIS A 170 9.19 3.36 8.83
C HIS A 170 9.62 4.84 8.86
N GLY A 171 8.92 5.70 9.62
CA GLY A 171 9.26 7.13 9.73
C GLY A 171 9.15 7.91 8.42
N VAL A 172 8.27 7.49 7.50
CA VAL A 172 8.13 8.09 6.17
C VAL A 172 7.24 9.34 6.24
N GLY A 173 7.87 10.51 6.15
CA GLY A 173 7.17 11.81 6.16
C GLY A 173 6.95 12.45 4.78
N THR A 174 7.64 11.96 3.74
CA THR A 174 7.68 12.60 2.41
C THR A 174 7.28 11.60 1.33
N SER A 175 6.38 12.00 0.43
CA SER A 175 6.01 11.22 -0.76
C SER A 175 6.65 11.89 -1.97
N CYS A 176 7.40 11.21 -2.83
CA CYS A 176 7.76 9.79 -2.76
C CYS A 176 8.98 9.53 -1.87
N THR A 177 8.96 8.45 -1.09
CA THR A 177 10.15 7.85 -0.49
C THR A 177 10.29 6.43 -1.03
N VAL A 178 11.48 6.10 -1.51
CA VAL A 178 11.82 4.80 -2.11
C VAL A 178 12.62 4.00 -1.10
N PHE A 179 12.22 2.75 -0.90
CA PHE A 179 12.99 1.74 -0.18
C PHE A 179 13.40 0.63 -1.14
N ILE A 180 14.57 0.06 -0.92
CA ILE A 180 15.04 -1.15 -1.60
C ILE A 180 15.63 -2.05 -0.49
N ASP A 181 15.13 -3.29 -0.38
CA ASP A 181 15.55 -4.25 0.66
C ASP A 181 15.42 -3.66 2.09
N ASP A 182 14.27 -3.05 2.38
CA ASP A 182 13.95 -2.34 3.63
C ASP A 182 14.87 -1.15 3.99
N GLU A 183 15.80 -0.77 3.10
CA GLU A 183 16.66 0.40 3.28
C GLU A 183 16.16 1.61 2.48
N LYS A 184 16.07 2.77 3.13
CA LYS A 184 15.69 4.03 2.47
C LYS A 184 16.72 4.39 1.42
N ARG A 185 16.29 4.43 0.15
CA ARG A 185 17.17 4.62 -1.01
C ARG A 185 17.20 6.04 -1.55
N CYS A 186 16.06 6.73 -1.59
CA CYS A 186 15.93 8.02 -2.26
C CYS A 186 14.58 8.67 -1.89
N VAL A 187 14.51 10.00 -1.86
CA VAL A 187 13.29 10.76 -1.57
C VAL A 187 13.07 11.80 -2.67
N ILE A 188 11.83 12.07 -3.06
CA ILE A 188 11.49 13.27 -3.83
C ILE A 188 10.87 14.29 -2.89
N ASP A 189 11.43 15.49 -2.88
CA ASP A 189 10.91 16.61 -2.09
C ASP A 189 10.98 17.92 -2.87
N GLY A 190 9.82 18.51 -3.13
CA GLY A 190 9.68 19.71 -3.95
C GLY A 190 10.00 19.42 -5.41
N GLY A 191 9.69 18.21 -5.87
CA GLY A 191 9.93 17.75 -7.22
C GLY A 191 11.38 17.47 -7.57
N VAL A 192 12.28 17.39 -6.57
CA VAL A 192 13.71 17.12 -6.74
C VAL A 192 14.09 15.86 -5.96
N TRP A 193 14.88 14.98 -6.57
CA TRP A 193 15.46 13.83 -5.88
C TRP A 193 16.48 14.28 -4.83
N ARG A 194 16.36 13.75 -3.61
CA ARG A 194 17.21 14.05 -2.44
C ARG A 194 17.54 12.77 -1.70
N GLU A 195 18.66 12.79 -0.98
CA GLU A 195 19.10 11.66 -0.16
C GLU A 195 19.31 10.38 -1.00
N CYS A 196 19.92 10.54 -2.18
CA CYS A 196 20.14 9.46 -3.16
C CYS A 196 21.64 9.23 -3.35
N PRO A 197 22.33 8.58 -2.39
CA PRO A 197 23.80 8.45 -2.40
C PRO A 197 24.32 7.76 -3.67
N GLU A 198 23.53 6.86 -4.24
CA GLU A 198 23.86 6.07 -5.43
C GLU A 198 23.24 6.64 -6.72
N GLY A 199 22.80 7.91 -6.71
CA GLY A 199 22.12 8.56 -7.84
C GLY A 199 20.60 8.27 -7.86
N SER A 200 19.90 8.86 -8.84
CA SER A 200 18.43 8.84 -8.92
C SER A 200 17.90 8.65 -10.36
N THR A 201 18.75 8.18 -11.27
CA THR A 201 18.34 7.79 -12.62
C THR A 201 17.75 6.38 -12.63
N VAL A 202 17.08 5.98 -13.72
CA VAL A 202 16.61 4.60 -13.90
C VAL A 202 17.76 3.60 -13.73
N ALA A 203 18.94 3.89 -14.32
CA ALA A 203 20.12 3.03 -14.22
C ALA A 203 20.61 2.89 -12.76
N ASP A 204 20.55 3.96 -11.98
CA ASP A 204 20.96 3.97 -10.57
C ASP A 204 20.06 3.08 -9.71
N PHE A 205 18.74 3.13 -9.94
CA PHE A 205 17.79 2.27 -9.22
C PHE A 205 17.93 0.80 -9.64
N VAL A 206 18.07 0.52 -10.93
CA VAL A 206 18.32 -0.85 -11.44
C VAL A 206 19.58 -1.44 -10.82
N ARG A 207 20.65 -0.65 -10.74
CA ARG A 207 21.90 -1.06 -10.08
C ARG A 207 21.68 -1.40 -8.61
N SER A 208 20.95 -0.54 -7.89
CA SER A 208 20.64 -0.77 -6.46
C SER A 208 19.84 -2.05 -6.24
N ILE A 209 18.86 -2.33 -7.12
CA ILE A 209 18.06 -3.57 -7.08
C ILE A 209 18.93 -4.80 -7.35
N LYS A 210 19.83 -4.74 -8.34
CA LYS A 210 20.77 -5.83 -8.65
C LYS A 210 21.72 -6.11 -7.48
N GLU A 211 22.25 -5.07 -6.85
CA GLU A 211 23.11 -5.19 -5.68
C GLU A 211 22.38 -5.85 -4.49
N ALA A 212 21.14 -5.44 -4.22
CA ALA A 212 20.29 -6.05 -3.19
C ALA A 212 20.03 -7.55 -3.46
N ALA A 213 19.69 -7.91 -4.71
CA ALA A 213 19.45 -9.30 -5.10
C ALA A 213 20.71 -10.19 -4.94
N LEU A 214 21.89 -9.64 -5.27
CA LEU A 214 23.17 -10.33 -5.04
C LEU A 214 23.47 -10.50 -3.54
N GLY A 215 23.20 -9.47 -2.73
CA GLY A 215 23.33 -9.52 -1.28
C GLY A 215 22.48 -10.61 -0.63
N ALA A 216 21.20 -10.69 -1.00
CA ALA A 216 20.28 -11.73 -0.56
C ALA A 216 20.79 -13.15 -0.92
N THR A 217 21.28 -13.32 -2.14
CA THR A 217 21.83 -14.61 -2.61
C THR A 217 23.04 -15.05 -1.78
N ARG A 218 23.93 -14.13 -1.38
CA ARG A 218 25.10 -14.43 -0.53
C ARG A 218 24.69 -14.86 0.88
N ASN A 219 23.62 -14.28 1.43
CA ASN A 219 23.11 -14.62 2.76
C ASN A 219 22.39 -15.98 2.82
N LEU A 220 21.82 -16.42 1.69
CA LEU A 220 21.16 -17.72 1.56
C LEU A 220 22.13 -18.88 1.29
N MET A 221 23.38 -18.60 0.92
CA MET A 221 24.39 -19.63 0.67
C MET A 221 24.91 -20.23 1.99
N PRO A 222 24.97 -21.59 2.12
CA PRO A 222 25.60 -22.23 3.26
C PRO A 222 27.06 -21.76 3.39
N ARG A 223 27.50 -21.41 4.61
CA ARG A 223 28.87 -20.92 4.91
C ARG A 223 30.01 -21.77 4.33
N ARG A 224 29.76 -23.03 3.99
CA ARG A 224 30.72 -23.95 3.34
C ARG A 224 31.00 -23.62 1.86
N LEU A 225 30.05 -23.01 1.15
CA LEU A 225 30.17 -22.65 -0.28
C LEU A 225 30.77 -21.26 -0.52
N LEU A 226 30.56 -20.31 0.42
CA LEU A 226 31.19 -18.99 0.39
C LEU A 226 32.73 -19.07 0.36
N ARG A 227 33.33 -20.12 0.94
CA ARG A 227 34.78 -20.31 0.98
C ARG A 227 35.40 -20.75 -0.36
N TRP A 228 34.61 -21.26 -1.29
CA TRP A 228 35.10 -21.69 -2.61
C TRP A 228 35.12 -20.54 -3.63
N LEU A 229 34.21 -19.57 -3.52
CA LEU A 229 34.17 -18.40 -4.42
C LEU A 229 35.25 -17.36 -4.11
N SER A 230 35.73 -17.27 -2.86
CA SER A 230 36.83 -16.37 -2.49
C SER A 230 38.22 -16.87 -2.89
N ILE A 231 38.35 -18.12 -3.39
CA ILE A 231 39.64 -18.70 -3.80
C ILE A 231 39.86 -18.55 -5.32
N SER A 232 38.80 -18.33 -6.11
CA SER A 232 38.89 -18.28 -7.57
C SER A 232 39.14 -16.87 -8.16
N ILE A 233 39.36 -15.85 -7.32
CA ILE A 233 39.66 -14.47 -7.77
C ILE A 233 41.18 -14.18 -7.75
N ASP A 234 41.98 -15.03 -7.10
CA ASP A 234 43.45 -14.97 -7.15
C ASP A 234 44.00 -16.21 -7.89
N SER A 235 43.86 -16.25 -9.22
CA SER A 235 44.62 -17.14 -10.12
C SER A 235 44.74 -16.54 -11.51
#